data_AF-A0A401RIF8-F1
#
_entry.id   AF-A0A401RIF8-F1
#
_cell.length_a   1.000
_cell.length_b   1.000
_cell.length_c   1.000
_cell.angle_alpha   90.00
_cell.angle_beta   90.00
_cell.angle_gamma   90.00
#
_symmetry.space_group_name_H-M   'P 1'
#
loop_
_entity.id
_entity.type
_entity.pdbx_description
1 polymer ?
#
loop_
_entity_poly.entity_id
_entity_poly.type
_entity_poly.pdbx_seq_one_letter_code
_entity_poly.pdbx_strand_id
1 'polypeptide(L)'
;MKETDLHASDTFLEAVSNLPLDYNYPLYSHIFQDFGTHYFSSGKTGGVYDVMYQYDRTNLQSSGLTQAEMRECVTTETKVRVLFIKVTKKRTRCTHNSMTLKTKGKGQRSAFRQS
;
A
#
# COMPACT_ATOMS: atom_id res chain seq x y z
N MET A 1 22.24 -9.91 3.07
CA MET A 1 23.11 -9.53 4.20
C MET A 1 23.90 -10.77 4.60
N LYS A 2 25.15 -10.64 5.06
CA LYS A 2 25.93 -11.79 5.55
C LYS A 2 25.26 -12.33 6.83
N GLU A 3 25.36 -13.63 7.10
CA GLU A 3 24.74 -14.26 8.27
C GLU A 3 25.54 -14.05 9.57
N THR A 4 26.86 -13.84 9.47
CA THR A 4 27.76 -13.61 10.61
C THR A 4 28.52 -12.30 10.46
N ASP A 5 29.05 -11.81 11.59
CA ASP A 5 29.89 -10.60 11.68
C ASP A 5 29.18 -9.34 11.19
N LEU A 6 27.92 -9.15 11.59
CA LEU A 6 27.20 -7.91 11.31
C LEU A 6 27.75 -6.80 12.21
N HIS A 7 28.10 -5.68 11.59
CA HIS A 7 28.41 -4.45 12.31
C HIS A 7 27.09 -3.74 12.66
N ALA A 8 26.69 -3.82 13.92
CA ALA A 8 25.55 -3.08 14.45
C ALA A 8 25.87 -1.59 14.57
N SER A 9 24.84 -0.74 14.64
CA SER A 9 25.05 0.68 14.91
C SER A 9 25.50 0.88 16.36
N ASP A 10 26.37 1.88 16.58
CA ASP A 10 26.87 2.20 17.93
C ASP A 10 25.72 2.50 18.90
N THR A 11 24.68 3.18 18.42
CA THR A 11 23.47 3.49 19.20
C THR A 11 22.71 2.25 19.67
N PHE A 12 22.64 1.21 18.85
CA PHE A 12 21.99 -0.05 19.22
C PHE A 12 22.84 -0.81 20.24
N LEU A 13 24.16 -0.87 20.00
CA LEU A 13 25.09 -1.52 20.92
C LEU A 13 25.10 -0.86 22.29
N GLU A 14 25.08 0.48 22.36
CA GLU A 14 24.98 1.24 23.60
C GLU A 14 23.67 0.92 24.35
N ALA A 15 22.53 0.95 23.65
CA ALA A 15 21.23 0.67 24.26
C ALA A 15 21.15 -0.75 24.84
N VAL A 16 21.65 -1.76 24.12
CA VAL A 16 21.66 -3.16 24.58
C VAL A 16 22.64 -3.36 25.74
N SER A 17 23.79 -2.68 25.71
CA SER A 17 24.81 -2.78 26.76
C SER A 17 24.37 -2.16 28.09
N ASN A 18 23.43 -1.21 28.06
CA ASN A 18 22.86 -0.55 29.24
C ASN A 18 21.69 -1.32 29.88
N LEU A 19 21.28 -2.47 29.33
CA LEU A 19 20.23 -3.29 29.93
C LEU A 19 20.73 -3.99 31.21
N PRO A 20 19.86 -4.13 32.24
CA PRO A 20 20.21 -4.90 33.43
C PRO A 20 20.41 -6.38 33.09
N LEU A 21 21.30 -7.04 33.82
CA LEU A 21 21.52 -8.49 33.71
C LEU A 21 20.28 -9.29 34.13
N ASP A 22 19.57 -8.79 35.13
CA ASP A 22 18.29 -9.36 35.56
C ASP A 22 17.17 -8.93 34.62
N TYR A 23 16.27 -9.87 34.33
CA TYR A 23 15.16 -9.62 33.43
C TYR A 23 14.26 -8.50 33.95
N ASN A 24 14.19 -7.40 33.19
CA ASN A 24 13.32 -6.27 33.46
C ASN A 24 12.48 -5.96 32.22
N TYR A 25 11.24 -6.46 32.20
CA TYR A 25 10.36 -6.34 31.03
C TYR A 25 10.21 -4.90 30.51
N PRO A 26 9.91 -3.88 31.35
CA PRO A 26 9.86 -2.49 30.88
C PRO A 26 11.10 -2.05 30.10
N LEU A 27 12.30 -2.27 30.63
CA LEU A 27 13.55 -1.84 29.99
C LEU A 27 13.85 -2.60 28.70
N TYR A 28 13.59 -3.91 28.67
CA TYR A 28 13.75 -4.72 27.47
C TYR A 28 12.72 -4.36 26.38
N SER A 29 11.50 -3.97 26.77
CA SER A 29 10.45 -3.60 25.82
C SER A 29 10.80 -2.35 25.01
N HIS A 30 11.59 -1.44 25.58
CA HIS A 30 12.03 -0.21 24.90
C HIS A 30 12.95 -0.50 23.71
N ILE A 31 13.81 -1.54 23.78
CA ILE A 31 14.65 -1.91 22.63
C ILE A 31 13.80 -2.23 21.39
N PHE A 32 12.68 -2.93 21.57
CA PHE A 32 11.78 -3.25 20.45
C PHE A 32 11.01 -2.03 19.93
N GLN A 33 10.70 -1.08 20.80
CA GLN A 33 10.03 0.16 20.41
C GLN A 33 10.97 1.05 19.59
N ASP A 34 12.24 1.11 19.98
CA ASP A 34 13.21 2.02 19.37
C ASP A 34 13.87 1.42 18.11
N PHE A 35 14.21 0.12 18.14
CA PHE A 35 14.98 -0.53 17.07
C PHE A 35 14.18 -1.54 16.26
N GLY A 36 12.93 -1.82 16.66
CA GLY A 36 12.08 -2.80 16.01
C GLY A 36 12.40 -4.23 16.43
N THR A 37 11.79 -5.19 15.73
CA THR A 37 11.80 -6.61 16.11
C THR A 37 12.60 -7.50 15.17
N HIS A 38 12.92 -7.00 13.98
CA HIS A 38 13.56 -7.77 12.92
C HIS A 38 14.55 -6.88 12.15
N TYR A 39 15.55 -7.50 11.54
CA TYR A 39 16.44 -6.87 10.57
C TYR A 39 16.26 -7.53 9.19
N PHE A 40 16.60 -6.79 8.13
CA PHE A 40 16.49 -7.30 6.76
C PHE A 40 17.67 -8.21 6.40
N SER A 41 17.47 -9.52 6.36
CA SER A 41 18.49 -10.46 5.87
C SER A 41 18.62 -10.46 4.34
N SER A 42 17.51 -10.27 3.64
CA SER A 42 17.41 -10.14 2.19
C SER A 42 16.23 -9.26 1.81
N GLY A 43 16.25 -8.69 0.61
CA GLY A 43 15.16 -7.83 0.13
C GLY A 43 15.53 -7.08 -1.14
N LYS A 44 14.56 -6.32 -1.65
CA LYS A 44 14.76 -5.37 -2.75
C LYS A 44 14.41 -3.98 -2.25
N THR A 45 15.21 -3.00 -2.65
CA THR A 45 14.95 -1.59 -2.36
C THR A 45 14.30 -0.94 -3.57
N GLY A 46 13.25 -0.14 -3.34
CA GLY A 46 12.49 0.53 -4.38
C GLY A 46 11.23 1.18 -3.81
N GLY A 47 10.27 1.49 -4.67
CA GLY A 47 8.96 2.00 -4.29
C GLY A 47 7.84 1.09 -4.78
N VAL A 48 6.74 1.04 -4.03
CA VAL A 48 5.51 0.35 -4.42
C VAL A 48 4.43 1.41 -4.60
N TYR A 49 3.79 1.43 -5.77
CA TYR A 49 2.59 2.23 -5.99
C TYR A 49 1.37 1.41 -5.55
N ASP A 50 0.98 1.58 -4.28
CA ASP A 50 -0.18 0.92 -3.69
C ASP A 50 -1.31 1.93 -3.45
N VAL A 51 -2.50 1.62 -3.96
CA VAL A 51 -3.66 2.51 -3.89
C VAL A 51 -4.91 1.72 -3.52
N MET A 52 -5.56 2.15 -2.44
CA MET A 52 -6.83 1.59 -1.99
C MET A 52 -8.00 2.42 -2.50
N TYR A 53 -8.86 1.79 -3.31
CA TYR A 53 -10.09 2.40 -3.80
C TYR A 53 -11.28 2.00 -2.94
N GLN A 54 -11.98 2.99 -2.37
CA GLN A 54 -13.21 2.77 -1.63
C GLN A 54 -14.43 3.16 -2.47
N TYR A 55 -15.41 2.26 -2.53
CA TYR A 55 -16.65 2.48 -3.26
C TYR A 55 -17.86 2.15 -2.39
N ASP A 56 -18.95 2.90 -2.59
CA ASP A 56 -20.24 2.60 -1.97
C ASP A 56 -20.86 1.36 -2.64
N ARG A 57 -21.29 0.39 -1.83
CA ARG A 57 -21.90 -0.86 -2.29
C ARG A 57 -23.15 -0.64 -3.15
N THR A 58 -23.96 0.37 -2.86
CA THR A 58 -25.16 0.72 -3.65
C THR A 58 -24.79 1.22 -5.04
N ASN A 59 -23.76 2.07 -5.13
CA ASN A 59 -23.25 2.57 -6.41
C ASN A 59 -22.62 1.43 -7.22
N LEU A 60 -21.88 0.54 -6.58
CA LEU A 60 -21.31 -0.65 -7.21
C LEU A 60 -22.40 -1.56 -7.78
N GLN A 61 -23.44 -1.87 -7.00
CA GLN A 61 -24.56 -2.67 -7.46
C GLN A 61 -25.29 -2.00 -8.62
N SER A 62 -25.53 -0.69 -8.53
CA SER A 62 -26.20 0.06 -9.60
C SER A 62 -25.40 0.08 -10.90
N SER A 63 -24.07 -0.04 -10.83
CA SER A 63 -23.18 -0.02 -12.00
C SER A 63 -23.35 -1.24 -12.90
N GLY A 64 -23.87 -2.36 -12.37
CA GLY A 64 -24.00 -3.63 -13.09
C GLY A 64 -22.67 -4.28 -13.46
N LEU A 65 -21.54 -3.81 -12.91
CA LEU A 65 -20.22 -4.37 -13.15
C LEU A 65 -19.96 -5.56 -12.23
N THR A 66 -19.39 -6.63 -12.79
CA THR A 66 -18.80 -7.71 -12.01
C THR A 66 -17.50 -7.24 -11.34
N GLN A 67 -17.06 -7.94 -10.29
CA GLN A 67 -15.79 -7.62 -9.62
C GLN A 67 -14.59 -7.70 -10.58
N ALA A 68 -14.61 -8.65 -11.53
CA ALA A 68 -13.57 -8.78 -12.55
C ALA A 68 -13.54 -7.58 -13.50
N GLU A 69 -14.71 -7.16 -14.02
CA GLU A 69 -14.81 -5.97 -14.87
C GLU A 69 -14.37 -4.70 -14.14
N MET A 70 -14.70 -4.59 -12.86
CA MET A 70 -14.28 -3.46 -12.03
C MET A 70 -12.78 -3.35 -11.89
N ARG A 71 -12.11 -4.48 -11.57
CA ARG A 71 -10.65 -4.55 -11.49
C ARG A 71 -10.00 -4.19 -12.82
N GLU A 72 -10.58 -4.66 -13.93
CA GLU A 72 -10.10 -4.32 -15.28
C GLU A 72 -10.25 -2.82 -15.57
N CYS A 73 -11.38 -2.21 -15.20
CA CYS A 73 -11.60 -0.78 -15.37
C CYS A 73 -10.58 0.05 -14.58
N VAL A 74 -10.39 -0.25 -13.29
CA VAL A 74 -9.42 0.45 -12.44
C VAL A 74 -7.98 0.29 -12.96
N THR A 75 -7.62 -0.92 -13.40
CA THR A 75 -6.31 -1.18 -14.00
C THR A 75 -6.09 -0.38 -15.27
N THR A 76 -7.10 -0.33 -16.14
CA THR A 76 -7.03 0.42 -17.40
C THR A 76 -6.97 1.92 -17.16
N GLU A 77 -7.76 2.44 -16.22
CA GLU A 77 -7.72 3.85 -15.83
C GLU A 77 -6.37 4.23 -15.22
N THR A 78 -5.80 3.39 -14.35
CA THR A 78 -4.48 3.60 -13.74
C THR A 78 -3.37 3.63 -14.81
N LYS A 79 -3.38 2.67 -15.74
CA LYS A 79 -2.42 2.63 -16.86
C LYS A 79 -2.47 3.91 -17.69
N VAL A 80 -3.66 4.38 -18.03
CA VAL A 80 -3.82 5.55 -18.91
C VAL A 80 -3.56 6.87 -18.18
N ARG A 81 -4.04 7.02 -16.95
CA ARG A 81 -4.03 8.31 -16.24
C ARG A 81 -2.84 8.52 -15.32
N VAL A 82 -2.31 7.46 -14.74
CA VAL A 82 -1.19 7.54 -13.79
C VAL A 82 0.11 7.17 -14.48
N LEU A 83 0.10 6.07 -15.24
CA LEU A 83 1.33 5.55 -15.90
C LEU A 83 1.50 6.05 -17.33
N PHE A 84 0.56 6.84 -17.86
CA PHE A 84 0.56 7.38 -19.24
C PHE A 84 0.74 6.32 -20.34
N ILE A 85 0.38 5.07 -20.06
CA ILE A 85 0.47 3.95 -21.01
C ILE A 85 -0.71 4.01 -21.97
N LYS A 86 -0.41 4.01 -23.28
CA LYS A 86 -1.44 3.96 -24.33
C LYS A 86 -2.12 2.58 -24.31
N VAL A 87 -3.45 2.58 -24.20
CA VAL A 87 -4.27 1.36 -24.26
C VAL A 87 -5.14 1.41 -25.50
N THR A 88 -5.01 0.40 -26.36
CA THR A 88 -5.65 0.35 -27.69
C THR A 88 -7.16 0.10 -27.63
N LYS A 89 -7.64 -0.63 -26.63
CA LYS A 89 -9.07 -0.94 -26.46
C LYS A 89 -9.51 -0.63 -25.03
N LYS A 90 -10.50 0.27 -24.89
CA LYS A 90 -11.19 0.51 -23.63
C LYS A 90 -12.55 -0.18 -23.68
N ARG A 91 -12.91 -0.94 -22.64
CA ARG A 91 -14.27 -1.50 -22.54
C ARG A 91 -15.27 -0.36 -22.38
N THR A 92 -16.32 -0.38 -23.21
CA THR A 92 -17.45 0.56 -23.12
C THR A 92 -18.11 0.51 -21.75
N ARG A 93 -18.19 -0.65 -21.12
CA ARG A 93 -18.73 -0.80 -19.75
C ARG A 93 -17.97 0.00 -18.69
N CYS A 94 -16.67 0.26 -18.85
CA CYS A 94 -15.91 1.09 -17.91
C CYS A 94 -16.28 2.58 -18.02
N THR A 95 -16.67 3.05 -19.21
CA THR A 95 -16.97 4.45 -19.50
C THR A 95 -18.47 4.75 -19.56
N HIS A 96 -19.29 3.72 -19.74
CA HIS A 96 -20.74 3.80 -19.95
C HIS A 96 -21.48 2.81 -19.04
N ASN A 97 -21.28 2.98 -17.73
CA ASN A 97 -22.11 2.37 -16.69
C ASN A 97 -22.74 3.46 -15.83
N SER A 98 -23.81 3.13 -15.09
CA SER A 98 -24.58 4.11 -14.32
C SER A 98 -23.73 4.88 -13.30
N MET A 99 -22.75 4.24 -12.67
CA MET A 99 -21.84 4.86 -11.70
C MET A 99 -20.90 5.86 -12.38
N THR A 100 -20.23 5.48 -13.47
CA THR A 100 -19.34 6.37 -14.24
C THR A 100 -20.12 7.50 -14.93
N LEU A 101 -21.33 7.24 -15.42
CA LEU A 101 -22.17 8.27 -16.05
C LEU A 101 -22.62 9.33 -15.04
N LYS A 102 -23.00 8.93 -13.82
CA LYS A 102 -23.29 9.86 -12.72
C LYS A 102 -22.08 10.74 -12.35
N THR A 103 -20.86 10.20 -12.48
CA THR A 103 -19.61 10.94 -12.22
C THR A 103 -19.07 11.70 -13.42
N LYS A 104 -19.56 11.51 -14.65
CA LYS A 104 -19.15 12.37 -15.79
C LYS A 104 -19.53 13.84 -15.61
N GLY A 105 -20.56 14.13 -14.80
CA GLY A 105 -20.93 15.50 -14.41
C GLY A 105 -20.27 16.02 -13.12
N LYS A 106 -19.57 15.16 -12.37
CA LYS A 106 -18.84 15.50 -11.14
C LYS A 106 -17.55 14.69 -11.13
N GLY A 107 -16.45 15.30 -11.57
CA GLY A 107 -15.14 14.67 -11.75
C GLY A 107 -14.89 13.57 -10.71
N GLN A 108 -14.55 12.37 -11.20
CA GLN A 108 -14.39 11.13 -10.42
C GLN A 108 -13.76 11.41 -9.05
N ARG A 109 -14.62 11.58 -8.04
CA ARG A 109 -14.22 11.47 -6.64
C ARG A 109 -14.43 10.03 -6.23
N SER A 110 -13.61 9.14 -6.77
CA SER A 110 -13.14 8.02 -5.95
C SER A 110 -12.50 8.70 -4.73
N ALA A 111 -12.98 8.42 -3.52
CA ALA A 111 -12.36 8.95 -2.32
C ALA A 111 -10.97 8.33 -2.22
N PHE A 112 -9.98 9.01 -2.82
CA PHE A 112 -8.57 8.70 -2.66
C PHE A 112 -8.22 9.09 -1.24
N ARG A 113 -8.26 8.11 -0.35
CA ARG A 113 -7.79 8.29 1.01
C ARG A 113 -6.29 7.99 0.99
N GLN A 114 -5.48 9.04 1.01
CA GLN A 114 -4.07 8.89 1.37
C GLN A 114 -4.06 8.51 2.85
N SER A 115 -3.53 7.32 3.14
CA SER A 115 -3.16 6.91 4.49
C SER A 115 -1.94 7.68 4.96
#